data_AF-A0A954B2T2-F1
#
_entry.id   AF-A0A954B2T2-F1
#
_cell.length_a   1.000
_cell.length_b   1.000
_cell.length_c   1.000
_cell.angle_alpha   90.00
_cell.angle_beta   90.00
_cell.angle_gamma   90.00
#
_symmetry.space_group_name_H-M   'P 1'
#
loop_
_entity.id
_entity.type
_entity.pdbx_description
1 polymer ?
#
loop_
_entity_poly.entity_id
_entity_poly.type
_entity_poly.pdbx_seq_one_letter_code
_entity_poly.pdbx_strand_id
1 'polypeptide(L)'
;MRGPPIPQRIPPLSWRKPAFLWTPVALALAIGWPAALFYENPGPQRLAIISLLLVFAIALITLGVSWAAGRPPKTRRIVVLHVVTAGVLATLLAPFVLTWLLATVSESGREGAAEHFSVAMSLATAPLVMILGLPVVLVSGIVFAWTALKRSSPIDKTDDYRHDVQPFR
;
A
#
# COMPACT_ATOMS: atom_id res chain seq x y z
N MET A 1 1.08 40.56 -26.81
CA MET A 1 1.54 39.16 -26.98
C MET A 1 1.28 38.44 -25.65
N ARG A 2 0.50 37.35 -25.65
CA ARG A 2 0.31 36.55 -24.42
C ARG A 2 1.61 35.78 -24.18
N GLY A 3 2.25 36.00 -23.04
CA GLY A 3 3.43 35.23 -22.65
C GLY A 3 3.12 33.72 -22.56
N PRO A 4 4.14 32.86 -22.58
CA PRO A 4 3.94 31.43 -22.45
C PRO A 4 3.19 31.12 -21.14
N PRO A 5 2.25 30.15 -21.15
CA PRO A 5 1.49 29.80 -19.96
C PRO A 5 2.44 29.35 -18.84
N ILE A 6 2.32 29.98 -17.66
CA ILE A 6 3.11 29.65 -16.49
C ILE A 6 2.81 28.19 -16.09
N PRO A 7 3.81 27.32 -15.87
CA PRO A 7 3.58 25.94 -15.48
C PRO A 7 2.84 25.88 -14.14
N GLN A 8 1.60 25.40 -14.18
CA GLN A 8 0.79 25.22 -12.98
C GLN A 8 1.40 24.13 -12.09
N ARG A 9 1.74 24.47 -10.84
CA ARG A 9 2.12 23.47 -9.82
C ARG A 9 0.92 22.57 -9.54
N ILE A 10 1.01 21.29 -9.91
CA ILE A 10 -0.03 20.28 -9.60
C ILE A 10 -0.21 20.23 -8.07
N PRO A 11 -1.41 20.53 -7.53
CA PRO A 11 -1.63 20.51 -6.08
C PRO A 11 -1.45 19.07 -5.55
N PRO A 12 -0.87 18.90 -4.34
CA PRO A 12 -0.71 17.59 -3.74
C PRO A 12 -2.07 16.94 -3.47
N LEU A 13 -2.11 15.61 -3.38
CA LEU A 13 -3.32 14.93 -2.92
C LEU A 13 -3.51 15.20 -1.43
N SER A 14 -4.75 15.50 -1.06
CA SER A 14 -5.17 15.61 0.32
C SER A 14 -6.00 14.38 0.72
N TRP A 15 -5.81 13.93 1.96
CA TRP A 15 -6.71 12.99 2.61
C TRP A 15 -8.15 13.52 2.59
N ARG A 16 -9.12 12.62 2.36
CA ARG A 16 -10.53 12.98 2.55
C ARG A 16 -10.77 13.34 4.01
N LYS A 17 -11.45 14.46 4.23
CA LYS A 17 -11.87 14.88 5.57
C LYS A 17 -13.22 14.24 5.91
N PRO A 18 -13.43 13.73 7.13
CA PRO A 18 -12.42 13.52 8.17
C PRO A 18 -11.53 12.28 7.89
N ALA A 19 -10.21 12.43 8.02
CA ALA A 19 -9.26 11.35 7.68
C ALA A 19 -9.41 10.12 8.56
N PHE A 20 -9.78 10.31 9.84
CA PHE A 20 -10.01 9.22 10.80
C PHE A 20 -11.19 8.33 10.43
N LEU A 21 -12.13 8.82 9.61
CA LEU A 21 -13.28 8.03 9.14
C LEU A 21 -12.97 7.37 7.80
N TRP A 22 -12.42 8.13 6.85
CA TRP A 22 -12.19 7.63 5.50
C TRP A 22 -11.04 6.62 5.41
N THR A 23 -10.02 6.71 6.27
CA THR A 23 -8.88 5.78 6.22
C THR A 23 -9.26 4.36 6.67
N PRO A 24 -9.98 4.16 7.80
CA PRO A 24 -10.48 2.83 8.17
C PRO A 24 -11.45 2.25 7.14
N VAL A 25 -12.34 3.07 6.56
CA VAL A 25 -13.25 2.62 5.49
C VAL A 25 -12.47 2.17 4.25
N ALA A 26 -11.46 2.92 3.85
CA ALA A 26 -10.60 2.57 2.73
C ALA A 26 -9.87 1.23 2.97
N LEU A 27 -9.34 1.02 4.18
CA LEU A 27 -8.70 -0.22 4.58
C LEU A 27 -9.68 -1.39 4.60
N ALA A 28 -10.87 -1.19 5.18
CA ALA A 28 -11.91 -2.21 5.25
C ALA A 28 -12.35 -2.67 3.86
N LEU A 29 -12.51 -1.74 2.90
CA LEU A 29 -12.84 -2.08 1.51
C LEU A 29 -11.69 -2.78 0.79
N ALA A 30 -10.46 -2.30 1.00
CA ALA A 30 -9.27 -2.89 0.38
C ALA A 30 -8.98 -4.31 0.89
N ILE A 31 -9.23 -4.60 2.17
CA ILE A 31 -9.01 -5.90 2.81
C ILE A 31 -10.25 -6.81 2.70
N GLY A 32 -11.44 -6.21 2.63
CA GLY A 32 -12.70 -6.95 2.64
C GLY A 32 -12.91 -7.76 1.35
N TRP A 33 -12.55 -7.21 0.19
CA TRP A 33 -12.80 -7.91 -1.08
C TRP A 33 -11.97 -9.19 -1.25
N PRO A 34 -10.67 -9.28 -0.89
CA PRO A 34 -9.93 -10.53 -0.97
C PRO A 34 -10.35 -11.49 0.16
N ALA A 35 -10.70 -10.96 1.34
CA ALA A 35 -11.24 -11.78 2.42
C ALA A 35 -12.56 -12.47 2.03
N ALA A 36 -13.40 -11.80 1.23
CA ALA A 36 -14.63 -12.38 0.71
C ALA A 36 -14.37 -13.55 -0.26
N LEU A 37 -13.27 -13.54 -1.01
CA LEU A 37 -12.90 -14.66 -1.90
C LEU A 37 -12.65 -15.97 -1.15
N PHE A 38 -12.29 -15.89 0.13
CA PHE A 38 -12.00 -17.05 0.98
C PHE A 38 -13.07 -17.28 2.05
N TYR A 39 -14.28 -16.72 1.90
CA TYR A 39 -15.32 -16.77 2.92
C TYR A 39 -15.67 -18.21 3.38
N GLU A 40 -15.65 -19.17 2.47
CA GLU A 40 -15.93 -20.59 2.77
C GLU A 40 -14.77 -21.29 3.52
N ASN A 41 -13.58 -20.69 3.56
CA ASN A 41 -12.36 -21.31 4.07
C ASN A 41 -11.68 -20.41 5.12
N PRO A 42 -11.97 -20.60 6.43
CA PRO A 42 -11.52 -19.68 7.46
C PRO A 42 -9.99 -19.62 7.62
N GLY A 43 -9.27 -20.69 7.30
CA GLY A 43 -7.80 -20.74 7.35
C GLY A 43 -7.15 -19.76 6.36
N PRO A 44 -7.31 -19.97 5.05
CA PRO A 44 -6.84 -19.05 4.01
C PRO A 44 -7.35 -17.62 4.18
N GLN A 45 -8.60 -17.45 4.61
CA GLN A 45 -9.18 -16.13 4.87
C GLN A 45 -8.40 -15.33 5.91
N ARG A 46 -8.08 -15.96 7.07
CA ARG A 46 -7.30 -15.31 8.14
C ARG A 46 -5.91 -14.93 7.65
N LEU A 47 -5.25 -15.82 6.91
CA LEU A 47 -3.92 -15.54 6.33
C LEU A 47 -3.97 -14.37 5.34
N ALA A 48 -4.99 -14.31 4.47
CA ALA A 48 -5.17 -13.21 3.53
C ALA A 48 -5.38 -11.88 4.27
N ILE A 49 -6.23 -11.85 5.30
CA ILE A 49 -6.48 -10.64 6.12
C ILE A 49 -5.19 -10.17 6.79
N ILE A 50 -4.47 -11.07 7.48
CA ILE A 50 -3.22 -10.73 8.18
C ILE A 50 -2.17 -10.22 7.20
N SER A 51 -2.02 -10.89 6.05
CA SER A 51 -1.05 -10.51 5.02
C SER A 51 -1.36 -9.11 4.46
N LEU A 52 -2.62 -8.82 4.17
CA LEU A 52 -3.03 -7.51 3.67
C LEU A 52 -2.85 -6.42 4.73
N LEU A 53 -3.17 -6.69 5.99
CA LEU A 53 -2.92 -5.76 7.09
C LEU A 53 -1.44 -5.40 7.19
N LEU A 54 -0.53 -6.38 7.10
CA LEU A 54 0.92 -6.14 7.10
C LEU A 54 1.36 -5.29 5.90
N VAL A 55 0.89 -5.62 4.69
CA VAL A 55 1.21 -4.86 3.47
C VAL A 55 0.74 -3.41 3.60
N PHE A 56 -0.48 -3.18 4.08
CA PHE A 56 -1.00 -1.83 4.27
C PHE A 56 -0.29 -1.08 5.40
N ALA A 57 0.12 -1.75 6.48
CA ALA A 57 0.91 -1.14 7.55
C ALA A 57 2.25 -0.62 7.00
N ILE A 58 2.97 -1.44 6.24
CA ILE A 58 4.24 -1.04 5.59
C ILE A 58 4.00 0.11 4.61
N ALA A 59 2.95 0.03 3.79
CA ALA A 59 2.60 1.08 2.84
C ALA A 59 2.26 2.42 3.52
N LEU A 60 1.54 2.39 4.64
CA LEU A 60 1.20 3.60 5.41
C LEU A 60 2.42 4.19 6.12
N ILE A 61 3.31 3.36 6.67
CA ILE A 61 4.57 3.81 7.26
C ILE A 61 5.43 4.50 6.20
N THR A 62 5.66 3.85 5.06
CA THR A 62 6.46 4.43 3.97
C THR A 62 5.85 5.72 3.43
N LEU A 63 4.53 5.79 3.31
CA LEU A 63 3.82 7.00 2.92
C LEU A 63 3.97 8.11 3.97
N GLY A 64 3.87 7.77 5.26
CA GLY A 64 4.04 8.69 6.38
C GLY A 64 5.45 9.27 6.45
N VAL A 65 6.48 8.44 6.23
CA VAL A 65 7.88 8.86 6.11
C VAL A 65 8.05 9.84 4.94
N SER A 66 7.47 9.55 3.78
CA SER A 66 7.52 10.45 2.62
C SER A 66 6.86 11.81 2.91
N TRP A 67 5.74 11.82 3.62
CA TRP A 67 5.10 13.04 4.11
C TRP A 67 6.00 13.83 5.07
N ALA A 68 6.58 13.16 6.08
CA ALA A 68 7.47 13.79 7.05
C ALA A 68 8.73 14.38 6.39
N ALA A 69 9.21 13.77 5.30
CA ALA A 69 10.32 14.27 4.50
C ALA A 69 9.94 15.40 3.51
N GLY A 70 8.72 15.94 3.58
CA GLY A 70 8.25 17.03 2.69
C GLY A 70 7.96 16.59 1.26
N ARG A 71 7.74 15.28 1.03
CA ARG A 71 7.45 14.70 -0.30
C ARG A 71 6.04 14.09 -0.37
N PRO A 72 4.97 14.87 -0.13
CA PRO A 72 3.61 14.35 -0.16
C PRO A 72 3.26 13.79 -1.56
N PRO A 73 2.44 12.73 -1.65
CA PRO A 73 2.05 12.12 -2.91
C PRO A 73 1.21 13.12 -3.72
N LYS A 74 1.69 13.44 -4.93
CA LYS A 74 0.98 14.35 -5.85
C LYS A 74 -0.07 13.64 -6.70
N THR A 75 0.04 12.32 -6.83
CA THR A 75 -0.83 11.50 -7.69
C THR A 75 -1.20 10.19 -7.01
N ARG A 76 -2.36 9.63 -7.38
CA ARG A 76 -2.84 8.35 -6.81
C ARG A 76 -1.89 7.21 -7.16
N ARG A 77 -1.25 7.31 -8.32
CA ARG A 77 -0.20 6.38 -8.78
C ARG A 77 0.95 6.26 -7.78
N ILE A 78 1.36 7.36 -7.14
CA ILE A 78 2.43 7.31 -6.13
C ILE A 78 2.00 6.49 -4.92
N VAL A 79 0.75 6.64 -4.47
CA VAL A 79 0.23 5.85 -3.32
C VAL A 79 0.10 4.38 -3.69
N VAL A 80 -0.47 4.08 -4.87
CA VAL A 80 -0.52 2.70 -5.39
C VAL A 80 0.88 2.10 -5.49
N LEU A 81 1.88 2.87 -5.90
CA LEU A 81 3.27 2.41 -5.96
C LEU A 81 3.79 2.00 -4.57
N HIS A 82 3.54 2.77 -3.52
CA HIS A 82 3.95 2.39 -2.15
C HIS A 82 3.31 1.06 -1.72
N VAL A 83 2.01 0.88 -2.01
CA VAL A 83 1.28 -0.36 -1.71
C VAL A 83 1.83 -1.54 -2.50
N VAL A 84 2.06 -1.38 -3.79
CA VAL A 84 2.63 -2.43 -4.66
C VAL A 84 4.05 -2.78 -4.23
N THR A 85 4.91 -1.78 -3.96
CA THR A 85 6.27 -2.00 -3.46
C THR A 85 6.25 -2.74 -2.12
N ALA A 86 5.37 -2.36 -1.19
CA ALA A 86 5.20 -3.09 0.07
C ALA A 86 4.75 -4.54 -0.16
N GLY A 87 3.83 -4.79 -1.09
CA GLY A 87 3.38 -6.13 -1.45
C GLY A 87 4.48 -7.00 -2.09
N VAL A 88 5.30 -6.42 -2.97
CA VAL A 88 6.47 -7.11 -3.56
C VAL A 88 7.46 -7.48 -2.47
N LEU A 89 7.80 -6.54 -1.58
CA LEU A 89 8.70 -6.80 -0.45
C LEU A 89 8.14 -7.89 0.47
N ALA A 90 6.85 -7.81 0.83
CA ALA A 90 6.20 -8.83 1.66
C ALA A 90 6.23 -10.21 0.98
N THR A 91 6.02 -10.28 -0.34
CA THR A 91 6.05 -11.53 -1.11
C THR A 91 7.45 -12.12 -1.17
N LEU A 92 8.48 -11.28 -1.37
CA LEU A 92 9.88 -11.73 -1.37
C LEU A 92 10.34 -12.22 0.00
N LEU A 93 9.82 -11.64 1.07
CA LEU A 93 10.14 -12.03 2.44
C LEU A 93 9.31 -13.22 2.94
N ALA A 94 8.16 -13.52 2.31
CA ALA A 94 7.25 -14.57 2.75
C ALA A 94 7.90 -15.97 2.91
N PRO A 95 8.75 -16.45 1.98
CA PRO A 95 9.44 -17.73 2.13
C PRO A 95 10.27 -17.80 3.42
N PHE A 96 11.02 -16.73 3.71
CA PHE A 96 11.87 -16.65 4.90
C PHE A 96 11.07 -16.59 6.20
N VAL A 97 9.99 -15.81 6.21
CA VAL A 97 9.07 -15.74 7.36
C VAL A 97 8.43 -17.10 7.61
N LEU A 98 8.03 -17.81 6.56
CA LEU A 98 7.45 -19.14 6.68
C LEU A 98 8.45 -20.16 7.23
N THR A 99 9.68 -20.20 6.69
CA THR A 99 10.75 -21.07 7.21
C THR A 99 11.03 -20.77 8.68
N TRP A 100 11.12 -19.50 9.06
CA TRP A 100 11.35 -19.10 10.44
C TRP A 100 10.19 -19.53 11.36
N LEU A 101 8.94 -19.30 10.97
CA LEU A 101 7.77 -19.74 11.75
C LEU A 101 7.71 -21.26 11.91
N LEU A 102 8.00 -22.02 10.86
CA LEU A 102 8.02 -23.48 10.91
C LEU A 102 9.13 -24.00 11.84
N ALA A 103 10.31 -23.38 11.81
CA ALA A 103 11.40 -23.71 12.74
C ALA A 103 10.96 -23.50 14.20
N THR A 104 10.43 -22.31 14.52
CA THR A 104 9.97 -21.98 15.88
C THR A 104 8.83 -22.89 16.37
N VAL A 105 7.91 -23.28 15.50
CA VAL A 105 6.81 -24.20 15.85
C VAL A 105 7.31 -25.64 16.01
N SER A 106 8.29 -26.08 15.22
CA SER A 106 8.83 -27.44 15.29
C SER A 106 9.58 -27.71 16.60
N GLU A 107 10.26 -26.69 17.14
CA GLU A 107 10.88 -26.74 18.47
C GLU A 107 9.84 -26.93 19.60
N SER A 108 8.55 -26.67 19.34
CA SER A 108 7.47 -26.73 20.32
C SER A 108 6.82 -28.13 20.47
N GLY A 109 7.42 -29.21 19.94
CA GLY A 109 7.05 -30.59 20.33
C GLY A 109 6.42 -31.49 19.26
N ARG A 110 6.68 -31.25 17.97
CA ARG A 110 6.37 -32.21 16.89
C ARG A 110 7.63 -32.48 16.06
N GLU A 111 8.42 -33.45 16.51
CA GLU A 111 9.57 -33.98 15.77
C GLU A 111 9.10 -34.50 14.40
N GLY A 112 9.65 -33.97 13.31
CA GLY A 112 9.53 -34.53 11.96
C GLY A 112 8.89 -33.64 10.88
N ALA A 113 8.15 -32.58 11.21
CA ALA A 113 7.51 -31.75 10.18
C ALA A 113 8.44 -30.71 9.51
N ALA A 114 9.45 -30.22 10.24
CA ALA A 114 10.35 -29.17 9.74
C ALA A 114 11.43 -29.66 8.77
N GLU A 115 11.85 -30.93 8.86
CA GLU A 115 12.94 -31.44 8.02
C GLU A 115 12.60 -31.49 6.52
N HIS A 116 11.30 -31.49 6.18
CA HIS A 116 10.84 -31.54 4.79
C HIS A 116 10.70 -30.16 4.11
N PHE A 117 10.78 -29.04 4.85
CA PHE A 117 10.63 -27.71 4.28
C PHE A 117 11.99 -27.06 3.99
N SER A 118 12.54 -27.33 2.80
CA SER A 118 13.75 -26.65 2.34
C SER A 118 13.46 -25.23 1.84
N VAL A 119 14.44 -24.32 1.99
CA VAL A 119 14.39 -22.97 1.41
C VAL A 119 14.15 -23.03 -0.10
N ALA A 120 14.73 -24.02 -0.78
CA ALA A 120 14.54 -24.23 -2.21
C ALA A 120 13.06 -24.49 -2.58
N MET A 121 12.35 -25.30 -1.78
CA MET A 121 10.92 -25.57 -1.97
C MET A 121 10.07 -24.30 -1.73
N SER A 122 10.42 -23.51 -0.72
CA SER A 122 9.74 -22.23 -0.44
C SER A 122 9.96 -21.19 -1.55
N LEU A 123 11.15 -21.15 -2.16
CA LEU A 123 11.43 -20.26 -3.29
C LEU A 123 10.72 -20.71 -4.57
N ALA A 124 10.48 -22.01 -4.74
CA ALA A 124 9.76 -22.55 -5.89
C ALA A 124 8.29 -22.08 -5.93
N THR A 125 7.69 -21.74 -4.78
CA THR A 125 6.32 -21.20 -4.73
C THR A 125 6.26 -19.69 -4.92
N ALA A 126 7.38 -18.97 -4.83
CA ALA A 126 7.42 -17.51 -4.92
C ALA A 126 6.83 -16.95 -6.24
N PRO A 127 7.08 -17.53 -7.44
CA PRO A 127 6.47 -17.04 -8.67
C PRO A 127 4.95 -17.15 -8.65
N LEU A 128 4.40 -18.24 -8.13
CA LEU A 128 2.96 -18.44 -8.01
C LEU A 128 2.34 -17.41 -7.06
N VAL A 129 2.98 -17.17 -5.90
CA VAL A 129 2.54 -16.15 -4.94
C VAL A 129 2.59 -14.76 -5.56
N MET A 130 3.61 -14.44 -6.37
CA MET A 130 3.65 -13.16 -7.09
C MET A 130 2.52 -13.03 -8.10
N ILE A 131 2.29 -14.05 -8.93
CA ILE A 131 1.26 -14.04 -9.97
C ILE A 131 -0.14 -13.84 -9.37
N LEU A 132 -0.42 -14.47 -8.23
CA LEU A 132 -1.73 -14.38 -7.57
C LEU A 132 -1.84 -13.16 -6.64
N GLY A 133 -0.79 -12.86 -5.88
CA GLY A 133 -0.78 -11.82 -4.85
C GLY A 133 -0.65 -10.41 -5.42
N LEU A 134 0.14 -10.21 -6.48
CA LEU A 134 0.38 -8.88 -7.03
C LEU A 134 -0.90 -8.22 -7.58
N PRO A 135 -1.76 -8.90 -8.35
CA PRO A 135 -3.05 -8.34 -8.75
C PRO A 135 -3.93 -7.97 -7.55
N VAL A 136 -3.95 -8.79 -6.50
CA VAL A 136 -4.73 -8.54 -5.28
C VAL A 136 -4.24 -7.26 -4.59
N VAL A 137 -2.93 -7.11 -4.41
CA VAL A 137 -2.32 -5.92 -3.81
C VAL A 137 -2.58 -4.68 -4.68
N LEU A 138 -2.47 -4.80 -6.01
CA LEU A 138 -2.71 -3.71 -6.94
C LEU A 138 -4.14 -3.17 -6.86
N VAL A 139 -5.13 -4.06 -6.97
CA VAL A 139 -6.55 -3.70 -6.88
C VAL A 139 -6.85 -3.08 -5.51
N SER A 140 -6.34 -3.68 -4.44
CA SER A 140 -6.49 -3.15 -3.07
C SER A 140 -5.89 -1.76 -2.92
N GLY A 141 -4.70 -1.52 -3.49
CA GLY A 141 -4.05 -0.20 -3.50
C GLY A 141 -4.84 0.85 -4.29
N ILE A 142 -5.45 0.45 -5.42
CA ILE A 142 -6.33 1.33 -6.22
C ILE A 142 -7.58 1.70 -5.41
N VAL A 143 -8.26 0.71 -4.83
CA VAL A 143 -9.46 0.92 -3.99
C VAL A 143 -9.12 1.84 -2.83
N PHE A 144 -8.02 1.59 -2.13
CA PHE A 144 -7.54 2.44 -1.04
C PHE A 144 -7.28 3.89 -1.51
N ALA A 145 -6.51 4.07 -2.58
CA ALA A 145 -6.17 5.41 -3.08
C ALA A 145 -7.40 6.20 -3.58
N TRP A 146 -8.41 5.53 -4.11
CA TRP A 146 -9.65 6.18 -4.56
C TRP A 146 -10.58 6.59 -3.41
N THR A 147 -10.66 5.76 -2.38
CA THR A 147 -11.50 5.97 -1.21
C THR A 147 -10.86 6.96 -0.24
N ALA A 148 -9.58 6.81 0.10
CA ALA A 148 -8.90 7.65 1.08
C ALA A 148 -8.53 9.05 0.56
N LEU A 149 -8.29 9.23 -0.75
CA LEU A 149 -7.70 10.46 -1.29
C LEU A 149 -8.67 11.22 -2.21
N LYS A 150 -8.72 12.54 -2.02
CA LYS A 150 -9.41 13.47 -2.91
C LYS A 150 -8.38 14.31 -3.65
N ARG A 151 -8.62 14.56 -4.94
CA ARG A 151 -7.90 15.61 -5.65
C ARG A 151 -8.32 16.92 -5.01
N SER A 152 -7.38 17.66 -4.43
CA SER A 152 -7.68 19.01 -3.98
C SER A 152 -8.13 19.78 -5.22
N SER A 153 -9.37 20.31 -5.20
CA SER A 153 -9.78 21.26 -6.23
C SER A 153 -8.72 22.36 -6.27
N PRO A 154 -8.34 22.86 -7.46
CA PRO A 154 -7.62 24.11 -7.51
C PRO A 154 -8.47 25.09 -6.73
N ILE A 155 -7.98 25.50 -5.56
CA ILE A 155 -8.53 26.63 -4.82
C ILE A 155 -8.60 27.73 -5.86
N ASP A 156 -9.76 28.35 -6.01
CA ASP A 156 -9.95 29.52 -6.84
C ASP A 156 -8.95 30.56 -6.34
N LYS A 157 -7.78 30.62 -6.99
CA LYS A 157 -6.60 31.36 -6.55
C LYS A 157 -6.77 32.85 -6.86
N THR A 158 -7.99 33.37 -6.85
CA THR A 158 -8.24 34.80 -7.06
C THR A 158 -7.67 35.65 -5.93
N ASP A 159 -7.48 35.10 -4.72
CA ASP A 159 -7.01 35.88 -3.57
C ASP A 159 -5.51 35.77 -3.23
N ASP A 160 -4.76 34.79 -3.75
CA ASP A 160 -3.39 34.48 -3.27
C ASP A 160 -2.25 34.81 -4.27
N TYR A 161 -2.57 35.32 -5.47
CA TYR A 161 -1.53 35.78 -6.42
C TYR A 161 -0.93 37.15 -6.10
N ARG A 162 -1.45 37.88 -5.09
CA ARG A 162 -0.95 39.21 -4.72
C ARG A 162 0.43 39.21 -4.06
N HIS A 163 0.92 38.05 -3.61
CA HIS A 163 2.19 37.97 -2.87
C HIS A 163 3.31 37.20 -3.59
N ASP A 164 3.02 36.55 -4.73
CA ASP A 164 3.98 35.71 -5.47
C ASP A 164 4.59 36.40 -6.72
N VAL A 165 4.36 37.70 -6.92
CA VAL A 165 5.12 38.49 -7.89
C VAL A 165 6.49 38.82 -7.30
N GLN A 166 7.49 37.99 -7.64
CA GLN A 166 8.89 38.35 -7.44
C GLN A 166 9.18 39.68 -8.15
N PRO A 167 9.75 40.69 -7.48
CA PRO A 167 10.20 41.89 -8.16
C PRO A 167 11.35 41.50 -9.10
N PHE A 168 11.14 41.66 -10.40
CA PHE A 168 12.23 41.56 -11.38
C PHE A 168 13.28 42.61 -11.01
N ARG A 169 14.49 42.16 -10.66
CA ARG A 169 15.69 42.98 -10.55
C ARG A 169 16.57 42.73 -11.75
#